data_AF-A0A971HBB1-F1
#
_entry.id   AF-A0A971HBB1-F1
#
_cell.length_a   1.000
_cell.length_b   1.000
_cell.length_c   1.000
_cell.angle_alpha   90.00
_cell.angle_beta   90.00
_cell.angle_gamma   90.00
#
_symmetry.space_group_name_H-M   'P 1'
#
loop_
_entity.id
_entity.type
_entity.pdbx_description
1 polymer ?
#
loop_
_entity_poly.entity_id
_entity_poly.type
_entity_poly.pdbx_seq_one_letter_code
_entity_poly.pdbx_strand_id
1 'polypeptide(L)'
;MSRFLSKRFCELCAYVPGEQPKDMEYIKLNTNESPYPPAPEVMKAIDEKLLSNLRLYSDPECKRLRESIARENKVNLENVFLGNGSDEVLSFIFMAFCDKGERVSYPDISYGFYSV
;
A
#
# COMPACT_ATOMS: atom_id res chain seq x y z
N MET A 1 24.79 0.74 -17.17
CA MET A 1 23.34 0.39 -17.13
C MET A 1 22.81 0.21 -18.55
N SER A 2 21.74 -0.57 -18.71
CA SER A 2 21.09 -0.82 -20.01
C SER A 2 20.56 0.47 -20.65
N ARG A 3 20.68 0.61 -21.98
CA ARG A 3 20.09 1.73 -22.75
C ARG A 3 18.56 1.80 -22.68
N PHE A 4 17.92 0.72 -22.21
CA PHE A 4 16.48 0.62 -22.05
C PHE A 4 16.01 1.07 -20.66
N LEU A 5 16.93 1.31 -19.71
CA LEU A 5 16.58 1.81 -18.38
C LEU A 5 16.43 3.33 -18.40
N SER A 6 15.34 3.81 -17.80
CA SER A 6 15.15 5.25 -17.59
C SER A 6 16.25 5.80 -16.69
N LYS A 7 16.81 6.95 -17.09
CA LYS A 7 17.83 7.66 -16.31
C LYS A 7 17.34 8.04 -14.92
N ARG A 8 16.03 8.15 -14.70
CA ARG A 8 15.42 8.45 -13.39
C ARG A 8 15.80 7.42 -12.32
N PHE A 9 16.05 6.18 -12.71
CA PHE A 9 16.34 5.10 -11.77
C PHE A 9 17.84 4.82 -11.60
N CYS A 10 18.71 5.67 -12.17
CA CYS A 10 20.16 5.47 -12.05
C CYS A 10 20.69 5.67 -10.62
N GLU A 11 20.02 6.51 -9.84
CA GLU A 11 20.38 6.86 -8.46
C GLU A 11 19.42 6.23 -7.43
N LEU A 12 18.52 5.35 -7.88
CA LEU A 12 17.54 4.69 -7.01
C LEU A 12 18.27 3.79 -6.01
N CYS A 13 18.12 4.10 -4.72
CA CYS A 13 18.52 3.22 -3.63
C CYS A 13 17.32 2.39 -3.21
N ALA A 14 17.37 1.07 -3.42
CA ALA A 14 16.28 0.19 -3.04
C ALA A 14 16.03 0.22 -1.53
N TYR A 15 14.76 0.13 -1.14
CA TYR A 15 14.37 -0.03 0.26
C TYR A 15 15.01 -1.28 0.87
N VAL A 16 15.59 -1.15 2.06
CA VAL A 16 16.12 -2.27 2.84
C VAL A 16 15.12 -2.59 3.96
N PRO A 17 14.41 -3.73 3.88
CA PRO A 17 13.48 -4.12 4.92
C PRO A 17 14.20 -4.46 6.22
N GLY A 18 13.51 -4.30 7.35
CA GLY A 18 14.00 -4.77 8.64
C GLY A 18 14.21 -6.29 8.68
N GLU A 19 15.11 -6.74 9.53
CA GLU A 19 15.45 -8.15 9.70
C GLU A 19 14.24 -9.00 10.11
N GLN A 20 14.11 -10.20 9.54
CA GLN A 20 13.11 -11.19 9.93
C GLN A 20 13.75 -12.58 10.02
N PRO A 21 14.30 -12.96 11.17
CA PRO A 21 14.92 -14.28 11.39
C PRO A 21 13.89 -15.41 11.23
N LYS A 22 14.35 -16.59 10.82
CA LYS A 22 13.50 -17.77 10.50
C LYS A 22 14.02 -19.08 11.08
N ASP A 23 15.07 -19.00 11.88
CA ASP A 23 15.79 -20.11 12.49
C ASP A 23 15.07 -20.69 13.73
N MET A 24 14.19 -19.91 14.35
CA MET A 24 13.30 -20.37 15.41
C MET A 24 11.99 -19.58 15.44
N GLU A 25 11.13 -19.91 16.40
CA GLU A 25 9.90 -19.17 16.66
C GLU A 25 10.20 -17.95 17.56
N TYR A 26 9.71 -16.78 17.15
CA TYR A 26 9.94 -15.50 17.84
C TYR A 26 8.63 -14.83 18.23
N ILE A 27 8.66 -14.06 19.31
CA ILE A 27 7.65 -13.03 19.55
C ILE A 27 7.98 -11.85 18.62
N LYS A 28 7.22 -11.71 17.54
CA LYS A 28 7.45 -10.71 16.49
C LYS A 28 6.88 -9.34 16.90
N LEU A 29 7.76 -8.36 17.12
CA LEU A 29 7.40 -6.99 17.57
C LEU A 29 8.05 -5.89 16.72
N ASN A 30 8.54 -6.21 15.51
CA ASN A 30 9.42 -5.32 14.73
C ASN A 30 8.76 -4.63 13.52
N THR A 31 7.51 -4.98 13.16
CA THR A 31 6.83 -4.43 11.96
C THR A 31 5.44 -3.88 12.23
N ASN A 32 5.10 -3.61 13.51
CA ASN A 32 3.81 -3.02 13.92
C ASN A 32 2.56 -3.79 13.47
N GLU A 33 2.67 -5.12 13.30
CA GLU A 33 1.51 -5.96 12.98
C GLU A 33 0.55 -6.05 14.16
N SER A 34 -0.75 -6.20 13.86
CA SER A 34 -1.76 -6.43 14.89
C SER A 34 -1.51 -7.78 15.58
N PRO A 35 -1.56 -7.86 16.92
CA PRO A 35 -1.49 -9.12 17.65
C PRO A 35 -2.81 -9.92 17.55
N TYR A 36 -3.91 -9.29 17.11
CA TYR A 36 -5.22 -9.90 16.98
C TYR A 36 -5.48 -10.40 15.56
N PRO A 37 -6.21 -11.50 15.39
CA PRO A 37 -6.69 -11.93 14.08
C PRO A 37 -7.65 -10.88 13.48
N PRO A 38 -7.90 -10.94 12.16
CA PRO A 38 -8.95 -10.15 11.53
C PRO A 38 -10.32 -10.39 12.18
N ALA A 39 -11.23 -9.43 12.02
CA ALA A 39 -12.61 -9.58 12.50
C ALA A 39 -13.26 -10.85 11.92
N PRO A 40 -14.09 -11.59 12.69
CA PRO A 40 -14.73 -12.83 12.22
C PRO A 40 -15.52 -12.66 10.91
N GLU A 41 -16.08 -11.48 10.68
CA GLU A 41 -16.81 -11.12 9.45
C GLU A 41 -15.90 -11.10 8.21
N VAL A 42 -14.62 -10.73 8.36
CA VAL A 42 -13.63 -10.79 7.28
C VAL A 42 -13.40 -12.25 6.87
N MET A 43 -13.24 -13.14 7.86
CA MET A 43 -13.07 -14.56 7.60
C MET A 43 -14.31 -15.16 6.92
N LYS A 44 -15.51 -14.74 7.32
CA LYS A 44 -16.78 -15.18 6.69
C LYS A 44 -16.95 -14.64 5.27
N ALA A 45 -16.44 -13.45 4.96
CA ALA A 45 -16.52 -12.86 3.63
C ALA A 45 -15.63 -13.59 2.60
N ILE A 46 -14.60 -14.31 3.07
CA ILE A 46 -13.76 -15.20 2.25
C ILE A 46 -14.47 -16.56 2.14
N ASP A 47 -15.58 -16.58 1.41
CA ASP A 47 -16.40 -17.79 1.21
C ASP A 47 -16.09 -18.51 -0.11
N GLU A 48 -16.63 -19.72 -0.29
CA GLU A 48 -16.47 -20.52 -1.50
C GLU A 48 -16.92 -19.76 -2.76
N LYS A 49 -17.94 -18.90 -2.64
CA LYS A 49 -18.44 -18.11 -3.75
C LYS A 49 -17.41 -17.08 -4.18
N LEU A 50 -16.80 -16.33 -3.27
CA LEU A 50 -15.70 -15.41 -3.55
C LEU A 50 -14.55 -16.15 -4.25
N LEU A 51 -14.12 -17.27 -3.66
CA LEU A 51 -13.01 -18.07 -4.20
C LEU A 51 -13.30 -18.57 -5.62
N SER A 52 -14.52 -19.05 -5.89
CA SER A 52 -14.92 -19.48 -7.23
C SER A 52 -14.87 -18.35 -8.26
N ASN A 53 -15.13 -17.11 -7.84
CA ASN A 53 -15.16 -15.93 -8.70
C ASN A 53 -13.79 -15.33 -8.99
N LEU A 54 -12.69 -15.83 -8.41
CA LEU A 54 -11.32 -15.36 -8.68
C LEU A 54 -10.89 -15.54 -10.16
N ARG A 55 -11.65 -16.31 -10.95
CA ARG A 55 -11.50 -16.38 -12.42
C ARG A 55 -11.92 -15.11 -13.16
N LEU A 56 -12.58 -14.18 -12.48
CA LEU A 56 -13.10 -12.94 -13.04
C LEU A 56 -12.30 -11.75 -12.51
N TYR A 57 -12.22 -10.68 -13.29
CA TYR A 57 -11.70 -9.40 -12.80
C TYR A 57 -12.58 -8.87 -11.67
N SER A 58 -11.92 -8.24 -10.69
CA SER A 58 -12.59 -7.50 -9.62
C SER A 58 -13.23 -6.21 -10.14
N ASP A 59 -14.10 -5.61 -9.34
CA ASP A 59 -14.67 -4.28 -9.62
C ASP A 59 -13.53 -3.25 -9.72
N PRO A 60 -13.29 -2.64 -10.90
CA PRO A 60 -12.17 -1.71 -11.09
C PRO A 60 -12.34 -0.40 -10.32
N GLU A 61 -13.57 -0.04 -9.91
CA GLU A 61 -13.83 1.17 -9.13
C GLU A 61 -13.83 0.90 -7.62
N CYS A 62 -13.84 -0.37 -7.20
CA CYS A 62 -14.00 -0.79 -5.80
C CYS A 62 -15.15 -0.05 -5.10
N LYS A 63 -16.26 0.15 -5.81
CA LYS A 63 -17.30 1.13 -5.48
C LYS A 63 -17.88 0.93 -4.09
N ARG A 64 -18.20 -0.32 -3.76
CA ARG A 64 -18.78 -0.68 -2.45
C ARG A 64 -17.87 -0.29 -1.29
N LEU A 65 -16.56 -0.53 -1.43
CA LEU A 65 -15.58 -0.17 -0.40
C LEU A 65 -15.45 1.35 -0.28
N ARG A 66 -15.40 2.08 -1.42
CA ARG A 66 -15.35 3.55 -1.42
C ARG A 66 -16.57 4.17 -0.75
N GLU A 67 -17.77 3.67 -1.03
CA GLU A 67 -19.02 4.14 -0.41
C GLU A 67 -19.03 3.91 1.10
N SER A 68 -18.55 2.75 1.56
CA SER A 68 -18.43 2.44 2.99
C SER A 68 -17.44 3.37 3.70
N ILE A 69 -16.25 3.59 3.12
CA ILE A 69 -15.22 4.48 3.67
C ILE A 69 -15.72 5.92 3.71
N ALA A 70 -16.34 6.40 2.62
CA ALA A 70 -16.87 7.76 2.53
C ALA A 70 -17.92 8.04 3.61
N ARG A 71 -18.83 7.08 3.83
CA ARG A 71 -19.86 7.16 4.86
C ARG A 71 -19.28 7.19 6.27
N GLU A 72 -18.35 6.28 6.57
CA GLU A 72 -17.72 6.19 7.89
C GLU A 72 -16.95 7.48 8.24
N ASN A 73 -16.23 8.03 7.26
CA ASN A 73 -15.42 9.24 7.43
C ASN A 73 -16.20 10.54 7.18
N LYS A 74 -17.50 10.48 6.83
CA LYS A 74 -18.37 11.63 6.55
C LYS A 74 -17.82 12.57 5.45
N VAL A 75 -17.28 11.98 4.39
CA VAL A 75 -16.77 12.69 3.19
C VAL A 75 -17.56 12.25 1.96
N ASN A 76 -17.39 12.97 0.85
CA ASN A 76 -18.01 12.56 -0.40
C ASN A 76 -17.22 11.43 -1.08
N LEU A 77 -17.87 10.71 -1.99
CA LEU A 77 -17.27 9.56 -2.69
C LEU A 77 -16.04 9.96 -3.53
N GLU A 78 -16.06 11.16 -4.11
CA GLU A 78 -14.95 11.74 -4.87
C GLU A 78 -13.71 12.05 -4.01
N ASN A 79 -13.85 12.11 -2.69
CA ASN A 79 -12.72 12.28 -1.78
C ASN A 79 -12.03 10.95 -1.40
N VAL A 80 -12.55 9.81 -1.87
CA VAL A 80 -11.99 8.49 -1.56
C VAL A 80 -11.29 7.90 -2.78
N PHE A 81 -9.98 7.72 -2.67
CA PHE A 81 -9.14 6.98 -3.61
C PHE A 81 -8.62 5.70 -2.94
N LEU A 82 -8.58 4.59 -3.69
CA LEU A 82 -8.11 3.30 -3.18
C LEU A 82 -6.85 2.88 -3.94
N GLY A 83 -5.89 2.35 -3.19
CA GLY A 83 -4.72 1.66 -3.71
C GLY A 83 -4.52 0.33 -2.99
N ASN A 84 -3.68 -0.53 -3.55
CA ASN A 84 -3.28 -1.80 -2.98
C ASN A 84 -2.19 -1.60 -1.91
N GLY A 85 -2.61 -1.03 -0.77
CA GLY A 85 -1.70 -0.51 0.26
C GLY A 85 -1.37 0.96 0.03
N SER A 86 -1.06 1.67 1.13
CA SER A 86 -0.83 3.12 1.10
C SER A 86 0.41 3.51 0.29
N ASP A 87 1.40 2.63 0.17
CA ASP A 87 2.63 2.91 -0.60
C ASP A 87 2.36 3.16 -2.08
N GLU A 88 1.38 2.48 -2.66
CA GLU A 88 0.96 2.74 -4.04
C GLU A 88 0.36 4.14 -4.18
N VAL A 89 -0.51 4.53 -3.24
CA VAL A 89 -1.12 5.87 -3.21
C VAL A 89 -0.05 6.95 -3.04
N LEU A 90 0.92 6.75 -2.14
CA LEU A 90 2.05 7.64 -1.93
C LEU A 90 2.93 7.76 -3.19
N SER A 91 3.17 6.64 -3.88
CA SER A 91 3.88 6.63 -5.16
C SER A 91 3.16 7.44 -6.23
N PHE A 92 1.83 7.31 -6.35
CA PHE A 92 1.04 8.15 -7.26
C PHE A 92 1.11 9.63 -6.90
N ILE A 93 1.08 9.97 -5.62
CA ILE A 93 1.24 11.37 -5.15
C ILE A 93 2.60 11.92 -5.58
N PHE A 94 3.69 11.20 -5.33
CA PHE A 94 5.03 11.65 -5.75
C PHE A 94 5.16 11.74 -7.27
N MET A 95 4.58 10.81 -8.02
CA MET A 95 4.58 10.89 -9.48
C MET A 95 3.76 12.07 -10.03
N ALA A 96 2.64 12.41 -9.38
CA ALA A 96 1.74 13.47 -9.84
C ALA A 96 2.27 14.87 -9.49
N PHE A 97 2.94 15.04 -8.35
CA PHE A 97 3.27 16.35 -7.79
C PHE A 97 4.78 16.61 -7.60
N CYS A 98 5.64 15.59 -7.69
CA CYS A 98 7.07 15.70 -7.39
C CYS A 98 7.94 15.26 -8.59
N ASP A 99 7.64 15.77 -9.79
CA ASP A 99 8.48 15.55 -10.98
C ASP A 99 9.66 16.55 -11.03
N LYS A 100 10.51 16.42 -12.05
CA LYS A 100 11.78 17.16 -12.20
C LYS A 100 11.65 18.65 -11.90
N GLY A 101 12.39 19.09 -10.89
CA GLY A 101 12.49 20.49 -10.47
C GLY A 101 11.72 20.80 -9.19
N GLU A 102 10.74 19.96 -8.85
CA GLU A 102 9.97 20.07 -7.62
C GLU A 102 10.65 19.33 -6.46
N ARG A 103 10.44 19.79 -5.23
CA ARG A 103 11.00 19.20 -4.02
C ARG A 103 9.88 18.68 -3.13
N VAL A 104 10.12 17.53 -2.50
CA VAL A 104 9.29 17.00 -1.42
C VAL A 104 10.01 17.24 -0.08
N SER A 105 9.24 17.56 0.95
CA SER A 105 9.74 17.74 2.31
C SER A 105 9.01 16.78 3.24
N TYR A 106 9.77 16.04 4.05
CA TYR A 106 9.26 15.14 5.09
C TYR A 106 10.26 15.14 6.27
N PRO A 107 9.83 14.72 7.48
CA PRO A 107 10.74 14.64 8.62
C PRO A 107 11.91 13.68 8.37
N ASP A 108 13.09 14.03 8.85
CA ASP A 108 14.33 13.23 8.67
C ASP A 108 14.19 11.80 9.25
N ILE A 109 13.59 11.69 10.44
CA ILE A 109 13.20 10.40 11.03
C ILE A 109 11.73 10.17 10.75
N SER A 110 11.45 9.40 9.69
CA SER A 110 10.10 9.10 9.21
C SER A 110 10.07 7.75 8.51
N TYR A 111 9.13 7.56 7.60
CA TYR A 111 8.98 6.36 6.81
C TYR A 111 10.08 6.26 5.75
N GLY A 112 10.95 5.25 5.85
CA GLY A 112 12.11 5.07 4.96
C GLY A 112 11.79 4.89 3.48
N PHE A 113 10.53 4.64 3.12
CA PHE A 113 10.06 4.64 1.73
C PHE A 113 10.18 6.02 1.07
N TYR A 114 10.10 7.13 1.81
CA TYR A 114 10.09 8.47 1.21
C TYR A 114 11.41 8.90 0.57
N SER A 115 12.53 8.25 0.94
CA SER A 115 13.85 8.49 0.35
C SER A 115 14.18 7.59 -0.83
N VAL A 116 13.27 6.67 -1.19
CA VAL A 116 13.42 5.69 -2.27
C VAL A 116 12.80 6.26 -3.55
#